data_AF-A0A7K4F4M6-F1
#
_entry.id   AF-A0A7K4F4M6-F1
#
_cell.length_a   1.000
_cell.length_b   1.000
_cell.length_c   1.000
_cell.angle_alpha   90.00
_cell.angle_beta   90.00
_cell.angle_gamma   90.00
#
_symmetry.space_group_name_H-M   'P 1'
#
loop_
_entity.id
_entity.type
_entity.pdbx_description
1 polymer ?
#
loop_
_entity_poly.entity_id
_entity_poly.type
_entity_poly.pdbx_seq_one_letter_code
_entity_poly.pdbx_strand_id
1 'polypeptide(L)'
;MLHSRIIPSKPAMVLEGKKKNLIITDIHIGFESSMASNEIFIGKNSTIKQTIAEISEIIDDEKPDSIILLGDVKSSLKNISKNEWDEVPMFFNEISKKCSVVLIPGNHDAKIQKLVPENIHMISPTGMVEEDVLLTHGHTMPSENFSHVNKIIMGHLHPVFFQEDSVMNGQRVWVTMKTEKDKIFPNKSGVLEITIIPSFNRYFYATHRKKYKKSISPIIDKVKTASSAKIITLD
;
A
#
# COMPACT_ATOMS: atom_id res chain seq x y z
N MET A 1 -7.27 -5.44 21.09
CA MET A 1 -8.00 -5.01 19.89
C MET A 1 -7.16 -3.93 19.28
N LEU A 2 -6.62 -4.21 18.10
CA LEU A 2 -5.77 -3.26 17.38
C LEU A 2 -6.54 -1.97 17.12
N HIS A 3 -5.96 -0.86 17.58
CA HIS A 3 -6.45 0.46 17.24
C HIS A 3 -5.81 0.90 15.93
N SER A 4 -6.64 1.31 14.96
CA SER A 4 -6.17 1.81 13.67
C SER A 4 -6.55 3.28 13.51
N ARG A 5 -5.58 4.14 13.17
CA ARG A 5 -5.79 5.57 12.94
C ARG A 5 -5.10 6.01 11.65
N ILE A 6 -5.82 6.72 10.79
CA ILE A 6 -5.24 7.40 9.62
C ILE A 6 -4.46 8.63 10.08
N ILE A 7 -3.30 8.87 9.47
CA ILE A 7 -2.53 10.09 9.69
C ILE A 7 -3.12 11.20 8.81
N PRO A 8 -3.59 12.33 9.38
CA PRO A 8 -4.19 13.41 8.61
C PRO A 8 -3.29 13.90 7.48
N SER A 9 -3.86 14.12 6.30
CA SER A 9 -3.19 14.60 5.08
C SER A 9 -2.01 13.73 4.58
N LYS A 10 -1.83 12.52 5.13
CA LYS A 10 -0.78 11.59 4.71
C LYS A 10 -1.40 10.25 4.30
N PRO A 11 -0.93 9.60 3.22
CA PRO A 11 -1.37 8.26 2.81
C PRO A 11 -0.72 7.16 3.68
N ALA A 12 -0.88 7.29 4.99
CA ALA A 12 -0.29 6.43 5.99
C ALA A 12 -1.25 6.22 7.17
N MET A 13 -1.17 5.06 7.81
CA MET A 13 -1.95 4.78 9.01
C MET A 13 -1.12 4.14 10.09
N VAL A 14 -1.48 4.41 11.34
CA VAL A 14 -0.94 3.74 12.52
C VAL A 14 -1.84 2.57 12.86
N LEU A 15 -1.22 1.42 13.13
CA LEU A 15 -1.86 0.23 13.69
C LEU A 15 -1.18 -0.10 15.03
N GLU A 16 -1.91 0.03 16.13
CA GLU A 16 -1.38 -0.01 17.48
C GLU A 16 -2.05 -1.11 18.32
N GLY A 17 -1.22 -2.05 18.79
CA GLY A 17 -1.59 -3.13 19.70
C GLY A 17 -0.49 -3.30 20.72
N LYS A 18 0.16 -4.48 20.75
CA LYS A 18 1.40 -4.67 21.52
C LYS A 18 2.60 -3.90 20.96
N LYS A 19 2.57 -3.62 19.66
CA LYS A 19 3.53 -2.79 18.94
C LYS A 19 2.78 -1.71 18.18
N LYS A 20 3.42 -0.55 18.02
CA LYS A 20 2.95 0.53 17.17
C LYS A 20 3.57 0.37 15.79
N ASN A 21 2.74 0.14 14.78
CA ASN A 21 3.19 -0.05 13.41
C ASN A 21 2.71 1.10 12.53
N LEU A 22 3.60 1.62 11.68
CA LEU A 22 3.26 2.52 10.59
C LEU A 22 3.00 1.70 9.32
N ILE A 23 1.86 1.89 8.66
CA ILE A 23 1.48 1.16 7.46
C ILE A 23 1.44 2.12 6.27
N ILE A 24 2.17 1.78 5.21
CA ILE A 24 2.15 2.47 3.91
C ILE A 24 2.19 1.46 2.76
N THR A 25 1.89 1.90 1.54
CA THR A 25 1.82 1.05 0.35
C THR A 25 2.21 1.82 -0.92
N ASP A 26 2.56 1.10 -1.98
CA ASP A 26 2.61 1.64 -3.35
C ASP A 26 3.52 2.88 -3.48
N ILE A 27 4.79 2.70 -3.12
CA ILE A 27 5.83 3.73 -3.22
C ILE A 27 6.31 3.88 -4.66
N HIS A 28 6.36 2.78 -5.42
CA HIS A 28 6.75 2.77 -6.84
C HIS A 28 8.08 3.52 -7.11
N ILE A 29 9.13 3.20 -6.39
CA ILE A 29 10.49 3.75 -6.61
C ILE A 29 10.91 3.46 -8.07
N GLY A 30 11.44 4.47 -8.76
CA GLY A 30 11.84 4.38 -10.16
C GLY A 30 10.73 4.64 -11.19
N PHE A 31 9.53 5.05 -10.77
CA PHE A 31 8.40 5.35 -11.66
C PHE A 31 8.70 6.43 -12.71
N GLU A 32 9.65 7.32 -12.44
CA GLU A 32 10.06 8.42 -13.32
C GLU A 32 10.55 7.89 -14.66
N SER A 33 11.14 6.69 -14.69
CA SER A 33 11.58 6.05 -15.93
C SER A 33 10.43 5.82 -16.90
N SER A 34 9.22 5.54 -16.38
CA SER A 34 8.01 5.38 -17.20
C SER A 34 7.36 6.71 -17.59
N MET A 35 7.59 7.79 -16.82
CA MET A 35 7.12 9.13 -17.16
C MET A 35 8.01 9.81 -18.18
N ALA A 36 9.33 9.62 -18.09
CA ALA A 36 10.27 10.15 -19.08
C ALA A 36 10.03 9.58 -20.48
N SER A 37 9.58 8.31 -20.59
CA SER A 37 9.14 7.75 -21.88
C SER A 37 7.87 8.40 -22.45
N ASN A 38 7.11 9.13 -21.63
CA ASN A 38 5.95 9.93 -22.03
C ASN A 38 6.29 11.43 -22.12
N GLU A 39 7.58 11.79 -22.27
CA GLU A 39 8.08 13.17 -22.35
C GLU A 39 7.82 14.04 -21.10
N ILE A 40 7.44 13.41 -19.98
CA ILE A 40 7.29 14.08 -18.69
C ILE A 40 8.61 13.95 -17.92
N PHE A 41 9.39 15.02 -17.88
CA PHE A 41 10.66 15.06 -17.17
C PHE A 41 10.48 15.45 -15.71
N ILE A 42 10.49 14.46 -14.82
CA ILE A 42 10.63 14.67 -13.38
C ILE A 42 12.13 14.59 -13.05
N GLY A 43 12.65 15.51 -12.24
CA GLY A 43 14.06 15.55 -11.87
C GLY A 43 14.51 14.23 -11.20
N LYS A 44 15.39 13.48 -11.89
CA LYS A 44 15.93 12.20 -11.40
C LYS A 44 16.52 12.36 -9.99
N ASN A 45 16.26 11.40 -9.10
CA ASN A 45 16.71 11.33 -7.70
C ASN A 45 16.10 12.34 -6.71
N SER A 46 15.34 13.35 -7.15
CA SER A 46 14.70 14.31 -6.22
C SER A 46 13.50 13.71 -5.49
N THR A 47 12.77 12.87 -6.19
CA THR A 47 11.54 12.18 -5.76
C THR A 47 11.77 11.15 -4.66
N ILE A 48 12.83 10.33 -4.77
CA ILE A 48 13.12 9.32 -3.74
C ILE A 48 13.57 9.99 -2.44
N LYS A 49 14.38 11.05 -2.52
CA LYS A 49 14.81 11.80 -1.33
C LYS A 49 13.63 12.48 -0.63
N GLN A 50 12.71 13.06 -1.40
CA GLN A 50 11.46 13.61 -0.86
C GLN A 50 10.61 12.53 -0.19
N THR A 51 10.46 11.37 -0.85
CA THR A 51 9.72 10.23 -0.31
C THR A 51 10.33 9.73 1.01
N ILE A 52 11.65 9.56 1.08
CA ILE A 52 12.36 9.18 2.31
C ILE A 52 12.16 10.25 3.40
N ALA A 53 12.27 11.54 3.05
CA ALA A 53 12.07 12.63 4.00
C ALA A 53 10.65 12.66 4.57
N GLU A 54 9.62 12.48 3.73
CA GLU A 54 8.22 12.43 4.15
C GLU A 54 7.92 11.24 5.05
N ILE A 55 8.44 10.06 4.72
CA ILE A 55 8.27 8.87 5.58
C ILE A 55 9.05 9.05 6.88
N SER A 56 10.25 9.64 6.82
CA SER A 56 11.06 9.93 8.00
C SER A 56 10.37 10.90 8.96
N GLU A 57 9.75 11.96 8.44
CA GLU A 57 8.95 12.91 9.23
C GLU A 57 7.82 12.18 9.95
N ILE A 58 7.07 11.32 9.25
CA ILE A 58 6.00 10.53 9.85
C ILE A 58 6.55 9.58 10.95
N ILE A 59 7.70 8.94 10.71
CA ILE A 59 8.33 8.07 11.71
C ILE A 59 8.79 8.87 12.92
N ASP A 60 9.35 10.06 12.74
CA ASP A 60 9.85 10.90 13.83
C ASP A 60 8.70 11.45 14.70
N ASP A 61 7.57 11.79 14.08
CA ASP A 61 6.36 12.26 14.75
C ASP A 61 5.61 11.13 15.46
N GLU A 62 5.39 10.01 14.78
CA GLU A 62 4.58 8.90 15.30
C GLU A 62 5.41 7.92 16.15
N LYS A 63 6.73 7.86 15.99
CA LYS A 63 7.63 6.95 16.70
C LYS A 63 7.14 5.49 16.72
N PRO A 64 6.85 4.89 15.55
CA PRO A 64 6.45 3.49 15.48
C PRO A 64 7.62 2.55 15.83
N ASP A 65 7.31 1.38 16.38
CA ASP A 65 8.29 0.29 16.56
C ASP A 65 8.73 -0.28 15.21
N SER A 66 7.80 -0.33 14.24
CA SER A 66 8.08 -0.80 12.89
C SER A 66 7.26 -0.08 11.82
N ILE A 67 7.79 -0.08 10.60
CA ILE A 67 7.03 0.26 9.40
C ILE A 67 6.76 -1.02 8.61
N ILE A 68 5.51 -1.19 8.19
CA ILE A 68 5.05 -2.31 7.37
C ILE A 68 4.69 -1.77 6.00
N LEU A 69 5.43 -2.21 4.99
CA LEU A 69 5.25 -1.85 3.59
C LEU A 69 4.35 -2.89 2.92
N LEU A 70 3.15 -2.48 2.53
CA LEU A 70 2.18 -3.34 1.82
C LEU A 70 2.46 -3.40 0.33
N GLY A 71 3.70 -3.65 -0.07
CA GLY A 71 4.07 -3.96 -1.45
C GLY A 71 4.15 -2.79 -2.40
N ASP A 72 4.57 -3.12 -3.63
CA ASP A 72 4.85 -2.19 -4.72
C ASP A 72 5.84 -1.10 -4.30
N VAL A 73 6.96 -1.54 -3.73
CA VAL A 73 8.07 -0.66 -3.37
C VAL A 73 8.79 -0.19 -4.62
N LYS A 74 9.01 -1.07 -5.61
CA LYS A 74 9.61 -0.69 -6.90
C LYS A 74 8.55 -0.58 -7.99
N SER A 75 8.83 0.17 -9.06
CA SER A 75 7.85 0.44 -10.12
C SER A 75 7.90 -0.56 -11.29
N SER A 76 9.05 -1.15 -11.57
CA SER A 76 9.20 -2.09 -12.67
C SER A 76 8.49 -3.42 -12.39
N LEU A 77 7.81 -4.00 -13.39
CA LEU A 77 7.14 -5.30 -13.20
C LEU A 77 8.07 -6.51 -13.37
N LYS A 78 9.01 -6.47 -14.34
CA LYS A 78 9.77 -7.66 -14.76
C LYS A 78 11.27 -7.57 -14.51
N ASN A 79 11.86 -6.46 -14.92
CA ASN A 79 13.30 -6.21 -14.88
C ASN A 79 13.55 -4.97 -14.05
N ILE A 80 14.46 -5.11 -13.09
CA ILE A 80 14.88 -4.01 -12.23
C ILE A 80 15.56 -2.96 -13.12
N SER A 81 15.05 -1.73 -13.06
CA SER A 81 15.60 -0.60 -13.79
C SER A 81 16.93 -0.16 -13.19
N LYS A 82 17.73 0.60 -13.95
CA LYS A 82 19.01 1.12 -13.46
C LYS A 82 18.83 1.97 -12.20
N ASN A 83 17.80 2.81 -12.15
CA ASN A 83 17.53 3.65 -10.97
C ASN A 83 17.13 2.80 -9.75
N GLU A 84 16.32 1.76 -9.94
CA GLU A 84 15.89 0.90 -8.83
C GLU A 84 17.04 0.14 -8.17
N TRP A 85 18.11 -0.18 -8.92
CA TRP A 85 19.32 -0.78 -8.36
C TRP A 85 20.00 0.11 -7.32
N ASP A 86 19.88 1.42 -7.45
CA ASP A 86 20.49 2.40 -6.55
C ASP A 86 19.49 2.90 -5.49
N GLU A 87 18.27 3.21 -5.91
CA GLU A 87 17.27 3.92 -5.08
C GLU A 87 16.52 3.01 -4.11
N VAL A 88 16.23 1.76 -4.46
CA VAL A 88 15.52 0.82 -3.58
C VAL A 88 16.39 0.44 -2.36
N PRO A 89 17.68 0.07 -2.51
CA PRO A 89 18.55 -0.17 -1.35
C PRO A 89 18.74 1.10 -0.51
N MET A 90 18.88 2.27 -1.15
CA MET A 90 18.98 3.56 -0.44
C MET A 90 17.76 3.79 0.45
N PHE A 91 16.56 3.59 -0.08
CA PHE A 91 15.32 3.70 0.68
C PHE A 91 15.30 2.79 1.91
N PHE A 92 15.56 1.50 1.73
CA PHE A 92 15.58 0.56 2.87
C PHE A 92 16.64 0.91 3.90
N ASN A 93 17.84 1.31 3.47
CA ASN A 93 18.92 1.70 4.37
C ASN A 93 18.56 2.94 5.19
N GLU A 94 17.93 3.96 4.62
CA GLU A 94 17.55 5.16 5.37
C GLU A 94 16.40 4.90 6.35
N ILE A 95 15.37 4.17 5.91
CA ILE A 95 14.20 3.89 6.77
C ILE A 95 14.57 2.95 7.92
N SER A 96 15.38 1.92 7.66
CA SER A 96 15.76 0.95 8.69
C SER A 96 16.70 1.49 9.78
N LYS A 97 17.30 2.67 9.58
CA LYS A 97 18.02 3.38 10.66
C LYS A 97 17.07 3.94 11.73
N LYS A 98 15.78 4.12 11.42
CA LYS A 98 14.82 4.77 12.30
C LYS A 98 13.89 3.79 13.02
N CYS A 99 13.45 2.73 12.35
CA CYS A 99 12.61 1.69 12.95
C CYS A 99 12.78 0.35 12.23
N SER A 100 12.20 -0.72 12.79
CA SER A 100 12.19 -2.02 12.10
C SER A 100 11.38 -1.93 10.80
N VAL A 101 11.76 -2.67 9.76
CA VAL A 101 11.06 -2.65 8.47
C VAL A 101 10.55 -4.04 8.13
N VAL A 102 9.26 -4.13 7.83
CA VAL A 102 8.61 -5.34 7.34
C VAL A 102 8.10 -5.07 5.92
N LEU A 103 8.40 -5.97 4.98
CA LEU A 103 7.94 -5.87 3.60
C LEU A 103 7.03 -7.05 3.26
N ILE A 104 5.81 -6.75 2.82
CA ILE A 104 4.91 -7.71 2.16
C ILE A 104 4.98 -7.42 0.66
N PRO A 105 5.67 -8.24 -0.17
CA PRO A 105 5.90 -7.92 -1.57
C PRO A 105 4.59 -7.79 -2.37
N GLY A 106 4.52 -6.78 -3.23
CA GLY A 106 3.45 -6.56 -4.22
C GLY A 106 3.76 -7.20 -5.57
N ASN A 107 2.89 -7.01 -6.57
CA ASN A 107 3.12 -7.57 -7.90
C ASN A 107 4.23 -6.86 -8.68
N HIS A 108 4.57 -5.61 -8.33
CA HIS A 108 5.73 -4.92 -8.89
C HIS A 108 7.03 -5.34 -8.20
N ASP A 109 7.00 -6.01 -7.06
CA ASP A 109 8.20 -6.38 -6.30
C ASP A 109 8.87 -7.68 -6.78
N ALA A 110 8.65 -8.07 -8.05
CA ALA A 110 9.33 -9.22 -8.63
C ALA A 110 10.86 -9.03 -8.63
N LYS A 111 11.59 -10.01 -8.08
CA LYS A 111 13.05 -9.97 -7.89
C LYS A 111 13.53 -8.92 -6.88
N ILE A 112 12.64 -8.33 -6.06
CA ILE A 112 13.03 -7.31 -5.07
C ILE A 112 14.07 -7.83 -4.07
N GLN A 113 14.13 -9.13 -3.79
CA GLN A 113 15.14 -9.75 -2.91
C GLN A 113 16.59 -9.50 -3.34
N LYS A 114 16.82 -9.04 -4.58
CA LYS A 114 18.15 -8.61 -5.04
C LYS A 114 18.55 -7.21 -4.57
N LEU A 115 17.59 -6.44 -4.06
CA LEU A 115 17.68 -5.03 -3.68
C LEU A 115 17.46 -4.82 -2.18
N VAL A 116 16.71 -5.72 -1.54
CA VAL A 116 16.39 -5.63 -0.11
C VAL A 116 17.61 -6.03 0.73
N PRO A 117 18.08 -5.15 1.66
CA PRO A 117 19.11 -5.50 2.64
C PRO A 117 18.67 -6.60 3.62
N GLU A 118 19.62 -7.34 4.20
CA GLU A 118 19.34 -8.50 5.08
C GLU A 118 18.53 -8.15 6.34
N ASN A 119 18.62 -6.91 6.83
CA ASN A 119 17.93 -6.48 8.04
C ASN A 119 16.43 -6.17 7.83
N ILE A 120 15.91 -6.30 6.61
CA ILE A 120 14.49 -6.10 6.31
C ILE A 120 13.75 -7.43 6.42
N HIS A 121 12.68 -7.45 7.21
CA HIS A 121 11.88 -8.65 7.37
C HIS A 121 10.92 -8.80 6.20
N MET A 122 11.28 -9.65 5.23
CA MET A 122 10.41 -9.98 4.11
C MET A 122 9.39 -11.06 4.48
N ILE A 123 8.13 -10.80 4.16
CA ILE A 123 6.97 -11.67 4.38
C ILE A 123 6.53 -12.26 3.03
N SER A 124 5.73 -13.33 3.05
CA SER A 124 5.15 -13.87 1.83
C SER A 124 4.13 -12.89 1.20
N PRO A 125 3.94 -12.92 -0.13
CA PRO A 125 2.93 -12.10 -0.83
C PRO A 125 1.47 -12.38 -0.41
N THR A 126 1.20 -13.46 0.33
CA THR A 126 -0.14 -13.76 0.88
C THR A 126 -0.49 -12.87 2.06
N GLY A 127 0.47 -12.11 2.60
CA GLY A 127 0.28 -11.21 3.73
C GLY A 127 0.66 -11.83 5.08
N MET A 128 0.47 -11.03 6.13
CA MET A 128 0.63 -11.45 7.53
C MET A 128 -0.56 -11.01 8.38
N VAL A 129 -0.78 -11.69 9.49
CA VAL A 129 -1.83 -11.35 10.44
C VAL A 129 -1.21 -10.74 11.70
N GLU A 130 -1.72 -9.58 12.08
CA GLU A 130 -1.51 -8.94 13.38
C GLU A 130 -2.84 -8.99 14.13
N GLU A 131 -2.89 -9.68 15.28
CA GLU A 131 -4.12 -10.01 16.02
C GLU A 131 -5.27 -10.51 15.11
N ASP A 132 -6.26 -9.67 14.82
CA ASP A 132 -7.42 -9.97 13.97
C ASP A 132 -7.44 -9.18 12.65
N VAL A 133 -6.29 -8.64 12.26
CA VAL A 133 -6.09 -7.81 11.06
C VAL A 133 -5.12 -8.50 10.10
N LEU A 134 -5.59 -8.80 8.89
CA LEU A 134 -4.73 -9.21 7.79
C LEU A 134 -4.15 -7.97 7.10
N LEU A 135 -2.83 -7.94 6.99
CA LEU A 135 -2.06 -6.99 6.21
C LEU A 135 -1.61 -7.66 4.92
N THR A 136 -1.94 -7.10 3.76
CA THR A 136 -1.58 -7.66 2.45
C THR A 136 -1.46 -6.57 1.39
N HIS A 137 -0.72 -6.81 0.30
CA HIS A 137 -0.79 -5.88 -0.84
C HIS A 137 -2.17 -5.95 -1.53
N GLY A 138 -2.75 -7.16 -1.63
CA GLY A 138 -4.09 -7.38 -2.20
C GLY A 138 -4.14 -7.75 -3.68
N HIS A 139 -3.00 -8.01 -4.32
CA HIS A 139 -2.88 -8.63 -5.64
C HIS A 139 -3.06 -10.16 -5.61
N THR A 140 -3.04 -10.77 -4.41
CA THR A 140 -3.25 -12.20 -4.16
C THR A 140 -4.48 -12.42 -3.29
N MET A 141 -5.05 -13.63 -3.33
CA MET A 141 -6.05 -14.04 -2.35
C MET A 141 -5.38 -14.46 -1.03
N PRO A 142 -5.92 -14.09 0.12
CA PRO A 142 -5.44 -14.61 1.39
C PRO A 142 -5.67 -16.11 1.53
N SER A 143 -4.81 -16.76 2.31
CA SER A 143 -4.97 -18.17 2.70
C SER A 143 -6.19 -18.34 3.61
N GLU A 144 -6.90 -19.46 3.50
CA GLU A 144 -8.01 -19.83 4.39
C GLU A 144 -7.60 -19.92 5.87
N ASN A 145 -6.30 -20.12 6.15
CA ASN A 145 -5.75 -20.11 7.51
C ASN A 145 -5.91 -18.74 8.20
N PHE A 146 -6.08 -17.66 7.44
CA PHE A 146 -6.34 -16.32 7.95
C PHE A 146 -7.83 -16.04 8.18
N SER A 147 -8.70 -17.05 8.06
CA SER A 147 -10.15 -16.91 8.27
C SER A 147 -10.57 -16.49 9.68
N HIS A 148 -9.66 -16.34 10.63
CA HIS A 148 -9.97 -15.77 11.95
C HIS A 148 -10.02 -14.24 11.95
N VAL A 149 -9.44 -13.56 10.95
CA VAL A 149 -9.38 -12.08 10.89
C VAL A 149 -10.75 -11.45 10.68
N ASN A 150 -10.96 -10.26 11.24
CA ASN A 150 -12.16 -9.46 11.05
C ASN A 150 -11.91 -8.22 10.19
N LYS A 151 -10.64 -7.93 9.90
CA LYS A 151 -10.22 -6.81 9.07
C LYS A 151 -9.15 -7.23 8.06
N ILE A 152 -9.20 -6.66 6.86
CA ILE A 152 -8.12 -6.65 5.87
C ILE A 152 -7.70 -5.20 5.66
N ILE A 153 -6.40 -4.92 5.68
CA ILE A 153 -5.82 -3.65 5.25
C ILE A 153 -4.91 -3.95 4.05
N MET A 154 -5.15 -3.23 2.94
CA MET A 154 -4.47 -3.51 1.68
C MET A 154 -4.17 -2.27 0.84
N GLY A 155 -3.28 -2.41 -0.15
CA GLY A 155 -2.94 -1.38 -1.14
C GLY A 155 -3.44 -1.75 -2.55
N HIS A 156 -2.53 -1.70 -3.53
CA HIS A 156 -2.66 -2.21 -4.92
C HIS A 156 -3.61 -1.43 -5.83
N LEU A 157 -4.77 -1.00 -5.32
CA LEU A 157 -5.84 -0.44 -6.15
C LEU A 157 -5.66 1.05 -6.46
N HIS A 158 -4.80 1.74 -5.73
CA HIS A 158 -4.55 3.19 -5.83
C HIS A 158 -5.86 3.98 -5.90
N PRO A 159 -6.73 3.89 -4.88
CA PRO A 159 -8.05 4.51 -4.91
C PRO A 159 -7.97 6.02 -5.13
N VAL A 160 -8.62 6.48 -6.20
CA VAL A 160 -8.73 7.90 -6.57
C VAL A 160 -10.19 8.25 -6.81
N PHE A 161 -10.66 9.31 -6.15
CA PHE A 161 -11.97 9.90 -6.38
C PHE A 161 -11.88 11.03 -7.40
N PHE A 162 -12.82 11.02 -8.35
CA PHE A 162 -13.00 12.12 -9.30
C PHE A 162 -14.37 12.72 -9.06
N GLN A 163 -14.40 14.00 -8.70
CA GLN A 163 -15.65 14.75 -8.70
C GLN A 163 -16.16 14.84 -10.15
N GLU A 164 -17.45 14.57 -10.35
CA GLU A 164 -18.09 14.77 -11.66
C GLU A 164 -18.08 16.25 -12.01
N ASP A 165 -17.81 16.55 -13.28
CA ASP A 165 -17.72 17.90 -13.86
C ASP A 165 -16.61 18.82 -13.29
N SER A 166 -15.71 18.29 -12.46
CA SER A 166 -14.53 19.04 -12.03
C SER A 166 -13.42 18.98 -13.08
N VAL A 167 -12.81 20.13 -13.35
CA VAL A 167 -11.57 20.25 -14.16
C VAL A 167 -10.32 19.88 -13.35
N MET A 168 -10.46 19.62 -12.04
CA MET A 168 -9.36 19.24 -11.17
C MET A 168 -8.97 17.77 -11.34
N ASN A 169 -7.69 17.47 -11.08
CA ASN A 169 -7.21 16.10 -11.04
C ASN A 169 -7.91 15.29 -9.94
N GLY A 170 -7.93 13.96 -10.10
CA GLY A 170 -8.49 13.07 -9.09
C GLY A 170 -7.74 13.15 -7.74
N GLN A 171 -8.46 12.96 -6.64
CA GLN A 171 -7.93 12.97 -5.29
C GLN A 171 -7.70 11.54 -4.79
N ARG A 172 -6.54 11.25 -4.20
CA ARG A 172 -6.30 9.97 -3.49
C ARG A 172 -7.25 9.86 -2.30
N VAL A 173 -7.88 8.70 -2.12
CA VAL A 173 -8.89 8.49 -1.07
C VAL A 173 -8.72 7.17 -0.34
N TRP A 174 -8.98 7.16 0.96
CA TRP A 174 -9.15 5.95 1.73
C TRP A 174 -10.50 5.33 1.40
N VAL A 175 -10.55 4.01 1.25
CA VAL A 175 -11.80 3.28 1.06
C VAL A 175 -11.91 2.20 2.13
N THR A 176 -12.92 2.30 2.99
CA THR A 176 -13.27 1.22 3.93
C THR A 176 -14.61 0.65 3.53
N MET A 177 -14.72 -0.66 3.43
CA MET A 177 -15.97 -1.35 3.11
C MET A 177 -16.20 -2.54 4.03
N LYS A 178 -17.47 -2.94 4.17
CA LYS A 178 -17.84 -4.16 4.89
C LYS A 178 -18.47 -5.17 3.95
N THR A 179 -18.15 -6.44 4.15
CA THR A 179 -18.68 -7.57 3.39
C THR A 179 -18.94 -8.76 4.31
N GLU A 180 -19.75 -9.71 3.85
CA GLU A 180 -19.82 -11.03 4.49
C GLU A 180 -18.48 -11.75 4.35
N LYS A 181 -18.05 -12.39 5.43
CA LYS A 181 -16.75 -13.05 5.52
C LYS A 181 -16.65 -14.27 4.60
N ASP A 182 -17.77 -14.92 4.30
CA ASP A 182 -17.87 -16.08 3.41
C ASP A 182 -17.45 -15.80 1.97
N LYS A 183 -17.51 -14.53 1.54
CA LYS A 183 -17.08 -14.07 0.20
C LYS A 183 -15.58 -14.22 0.00
N ILE A 184 -14.80 -14.04 1.07
CA ILE A 184 -13.34 -14.16 1.05
C ILE A 184 -12.88 -15.51 1.61
N PHE A 185 -13.49 -15.96 2.71
CA PHE A 185 -13.16 -17.21 3.39
C PHE A 185 -14.37 -18.15 3.37
N PRO A 186 -14.42 -19.14 2.46
CA PRO A 186 -15.57 -20.05 2.34
C PRO A 186 -15.94 -20.70 3.67
N ASN A 187 -17.25 -20.87 3.91
CA ASN A 187 -17.81 -21.49 5.12
C ASN A 187 -17.51 -20.73 6.44
N LYS A 188 -17.24 -19.42 6.37
CA LYS A 188 -17.02 -18.58 7.54
C LYS A 188 -18.10 -17.52 7.65
N SER A 189 -18.76 -17.47 8.80
CA SER A 189 -19.76 -16.46 9.11
C SER A 189 -19.12 -15.20 9.70
N GLY A 190 -19.87 -14.10 9.67
CA GLY A 190 -19.46 -12.81 10.24
C GLY A 190 -19.24 -11.73 9.18
N VAL A 191 -18.83 -10.56 9.66
CA VAL A 191 -18.55 -9.39 8.85
C VAL A 191 -17.04 -9.21 8.75
N LEU A 192 -16.57 -8.93 7.55
CA LEU A 192 -15.18 -8.60 7.26
C LEU A 192 -15.11 -7.14 6.82
N GLU A 193 -14.29 -6.34 7.50
CA GLU A 193 -13.97 -4.97 7.09
C GLU A 193 -12.73 -4.99 6.18
N ILE A 194 -12.76 -4.27 5.08
CA ILE A 194 -11.64 -4.13 4.15
C ILE A 194 -11.32 -2.65 4.02
N THR A 195 -10.09 -2.26 4.36
CA THR A 195 -9.57 -0.90 4.18
C THR A 195 -8.51 -0.90 3.10
N ILE A 196 -8.68 -0.04 2.11
CA ILE A 196 -7.74 0.18 1.02
C ILE A 196 -6.99 1.48 1.30
N ILE A 197 -5.68 1.38 1.45
CA ILE A 197 -4.76 2.49 1.66
C ILE A 197 -4.51 3.18 0.30
N PRO A 198 -4.59 4.52 0.23
CA PRO A 198 -4.15 5.26 -0.94
C PRO A 198 -2.65 5.06 -1.21
N SER A 199 -2.22 5.16 -2.46
CA SER A 199 -0.79 5.04 -2.76
C SER A 199 0.02 6.12 -2.05
N PHE A 200 1.19 5.74 -1.51
CA PHE A 200 2.09 6.72 -0.91
C PHE A 200 2.66 7.65 -1.98
N ASN A 201 2.98 7.10 -3.16
CA ASN A 201 3.48 7.85 -4.28
C ASN A 201 2.47 8.91 -4.75
N ARG A 202 2.84 10.19 -4.56
CA ARG A 202 2.01 11.34 -4.93
C ARG A 202 1.78 11.50 -6.42
N TYR A 203 2.53 10.82 -7.29
CA TYR A 203 2.38 10.94 -8.75
C TYR A 203 1.39 9.92 -9.33
N PHE A 204 0.83 9.07 -8.49
CA PHE A 204 -0.20 8.09 -8.86
C PHE A 204 -1.64 8.63 -8.65
N TYR A 205 -1.84 9.97 -8.67
CA TYR A 205 -3.17 10.51 -8.96
C TYR A 205 -3.44 10.33 -10.44
N ALA A 206 -4.58 9.74 -10.76
CA ALA A 206 -4.95 9.59 -12.15
C ALA A 206 -5.35 10.96 -12.72
N THR A 207 -4.65 11.42 -13.76
CA THR A 207 -5.09 12.55 -14.61
C THR A 207 -6.24 12.16 -15.52
N HIS A 208 -6.48 10.85 -15.70
CA HIS A 208 -7.55 10.30 -16.53
C HIS A 208 -8.29 9.17 -15.80
N ARG A 209 -9.62 9.18 -15.86
CA ARG A 209 -10.48 8.10 -15.34
C ARG A 209 -10.20 6.80 -16.11
N LYS A 210 -9.53 5.83 -15.49
CA LYS A 210 -9.43 4.46 -16.02
C LYS A 210 -10.65 3.66 -15.59
N LYS A 211 -11.43 3.15 -16.55
CA LYS A 211 -12.52 2.21 -16.28
C LYS A 211 -12.04 0.78 -16.48
N TYR A 212 -12.05 -0.02 -15.43
CA TYR A 212 -11.75 -1.44 -15.50
C TYR A 212 -13.06 -2.25 -15.56
N LYS A 213 -13.13 -3.26 -16.44
CA LYS A 213 -14.29 -4.18 -16.51
C LYS A 213 -14.37 -5.13 -15.32
N LYS A 214 -13.23 -5.40 -14.66
CA LYS A 214 -13.07 -6.22 -13.46
C LYS A 214 -12.01 -5.60 -12.57
N SER A 215 -12.12 -5.82 -11.26
CA SER A 215 -11.09 -5.37 -10.31
C SER A 215 -9.75 -6.05 -10.61
N ILE A 216 -8.66 -5.29 -10.50
CA ILE A 216 -7.29 -5.84 -10.56
C ILE A 216 -6.87 -6.54 -9.26
N SER A 217 -7.66 -6.38 -8.20
CA SER A 217 -7.53 -7.15 -6.95
C SER A 217 -8.53 -8.32 -6.94
N PRO A 218 -8.07 -9.58 -6.77
CA PRO A 218 -8.97 -10.72 -6.63
C PRO A 218 -9.82 -10.67 -5.35
N ILE A 219 -9.35 -9.97 -4.30
CA ILE A 219 -10.12 -9.75 -3.07
C ILE A 219 -11.37 -8.94 -3.39
N ILE A 220 -11.21 -7.80 -4.06
CA ILE A 220 -12.34 -6.93 -4.40
C ILE A 220 -13.25 -7.57 -5.48
N ASP A 221 -12.70 -8.35 -6.40
CA ASP A 221 -13.51 -9.11 -7.39
C ASP A 221 -14.46 -10.11 -6.71
N LYS A 222 -14.05 -10.68 -5.56
CA LYS A 222 -14.89 -11.59 -4.75
C LYS A 222 -15.98 -10.87 -3.95
N VAL A 223 -15.73 -9.64 -3.48
CA VAL A 223 -16.71 -8.88 -2.68
C VAL A 223 -17.96 -8.57 -3.50
N LYS A 224 -17.80 -8.18 -4.79
CA LYS A 224 -18.86 -7.76 -5.75
C LYS A 224 -19.78 -6.62 -5.27
N THR A 225 -20.42 -6.77 -4.12
CA THR A 225 -21.32 -5.81 -3.49
C THR A 225 -20.93 -5.66 -2.01
N ALA A 226 -20.51 -4.46 -1.61
CA ALA A 226 -20.27 -4.15 -0.20
C ALA A 226 -21.60 -3.85 0.50
N SER A 227 -21.75 -4.26 1.77
CA SER A 227 -22.92 -3.90 2.58
C SER A 227 -22.90 -2.45 3.02
N SER A 228 -21.72 -1.87 3.17
CA SER A 228 -21.50 -0.44 3.37
C SER A 228 -20.09 -0.07 2.91
N ALA A 229 -19.91 1.17 2.47
CA ALA A 229 -18.61 1.72 2.11
C ALA A 229 -18.48 3.16 2.61
N LYS A 230 -17.28 3.53 3.03
CA LYS A 230 -16.87 4.87 3.43
C LYS A 230 -15.67 5.28 2.58
N ILE A 231 -15.73 6.47 2.02
CA ILE A 231 -14.64 7.09 1.27
C ILE A 231 -14.21 8.33 2.04
N ILE A 232 -12.90 8.50 2.25
CA ILE A 232 -12.33 9.64 2.97
C ILE A 232 -11.18 10.20 2.13
N THR A 233 -11.14 11.51 1.95
CA THR A 233 -9.98 12.20 1.37
C THR A 233 -8.76 12.07 2.29
N LEU A 234 -7.59 12.45 1.79
CA LEU A 234 -6.42 12.60 2.67
C LEU A 234 -6.59 13.76 3.65
N ASP A 235 -7.27 14.82 3.20
CA ASP A 235 -7.59 16.03 3.98
C ASP A 235 -8.85 15.86 4.82
#